data_AF-A0A959I468-F1
#
_entry.id   AF-A0A959I468-F1
#
_cell.length_a   1.000
_cell.length_b   1.000
_cell.length_c   1.000
_cell.angle_alpha   90.00
_cell.angle_beta   90.00
_cell.angle_gamma   90.00
#
_symmetry.space_group_name_H-M   'P 1'
#
loop_
_entity.id
_entity.type
_entity.pdbx_description
1 polymer ?
#
loop_
_entity_poly.entity_id
_entity_poly.type
_entity_poly.pdbx_seq_one_letter_code
_entity_poly.pdbx_strand_id
1 'polypeptide(L)'
;MNSILIIGAGRSATACIKYVLDKAKEHNWFVTVADADPNLAEAKVAGHPNGRGTWLDVLKVNDRRELISRADVVVSLLPAHLH
;
A
#
# COMPACT_ATOMS: atom_id res chain seq x y z
N MET A 1 -10.07 1.08 13.02
CA MET A 1 -8.84 1.35 12.26
C MET A 1 -8.47 0.03 11.60
N ASN A 2 -9.00 -0.20 10.41
CA ASN A 2 -9.04 -1.49 9.75
C ASN A 2 -8.45 -1.44 8.34
N SER A 3 -8.18 -0.26 7.77
CA SER A 3 -7.58 -0.13 6.43
C SER A 3 -6.26 0.64 6.46
N ILE A 4 -5.23 0.04 5.88
CA ILE A 4 -3.89 0.63 5.73
C ILE A 4 -3.59 0.74 4.24
N LEU A 5 -3.15 1.92 3.80
CA LEU A 5 -2.64 2.16 2.46
C LEU A 5 -1.13 2.35 2.51
N ILE A 6 -0.39 1.52 1.79
CA ILE A 6 1.05 1.67 1.60
C ILE A 6 1.29 2.16 0.17
N ILE A 7 1.90 3.33 0.03
CA ILE A 7 2.23 3.92 -1.28
C ILE A 7 3.71 3.71 -1.56
N GLY A 8 4.01 3.03 -2.65
CA GLY A 8 5.35 2.60 -3.04
C GLY A 8 5.62 1.15 -2.63
N ALA A 9 5.90 0.32 -3.63
CA ALA A 9 6.20 -1.10 -3.48
C ALA A 9 7.67 -1.45 -3.79
N GLY A 10 8.52 -0.43 -3.96
CA GLY A 10 9.94 -0.57 -4.28
C GLY A 10 10.78 -1.40 -3.28
N ARG A 11 12.08 -1.54 -3.56
CA ARG A 11 12.97 -2.46 -2.81
C ARG A 11 12.92 -2.24 -1.29
N SER A 12 13.07 -0.99 -0.84
CA SER A 12 13.06 -0.62 0.59
C SER A 12 11.71 -0.86 1.27
N ALA A 13 10.61 -0.80 0.51
CA ALA A 13 9.27 -1.00 1.04
C ALA A 13 8.93 -2.47 1.33
N THR A 14 9.64 -3.42 0.70
CA THR A 14 9.35 -4.86 0.79
C THR A 14 9.29 -5.37 2.23
N ALA A 15 10.26 -4.98 3.07
CA ALA A 15 10.31 -5.42 4.47
C ALA A 15 9.14 -4.85 5.29
N CYS A 16 8.80 -3.58 5.06
CA CYS A 16 7.67 -2.91 5.72
C CYS A 16 6.34 -3.54 5.29
N ILE A 17 6.12 -3.72 3.98
CA ILE A 17 4.89 -4.33 3.45
C ILE A 17 4.68 -5.72 4.03
N LYS A 18 5.73 -6.55 4.03
CA LYS A 18 5.68 -7.90 4.60
C LYS A 18 5.31 -7.86 6.08
N TYR A 19 5.99 -7.02 6.86
CA TYR A 19 5.73 -6.89 8.30
C TYR A 19 4.28 -6.47 8.59
N VAL A 20 3.76 -5.48 7.85
CA VAL A 20 2.39 -5.00 8.03
C VAL A 20 1.38 -6.06 7.63
N LEU A 21 1.62 -6.81 6.54
CA LEU A 21 0.76 -7.93 6.13
C LEU A 21 0.75 -9.06 7.16
N ASP A 22 1.90 -9.42 7.72
CA ASP A 22 1.98 -10.43 8.78
C ASP A 22 1.16 -10.02 10.01
N LYS A 23 1.23 -8.74 10.40
CA LYS A 23 0.41 -8.16 11.48
C LYS A 23 -1.06 -7.94 11.11
N ALA A 24 -1.37 -7.80 9.82
CA ALA A 24 -2.73 -7.63 9.35
C ALA A 24 -3.61 -8.86 9.63
N LYS A 25 -3.03 -10.06 9.73
CA LYS A 25 -3.76 -11.25 10.18
C LYS A 25 -4.12 -11.19 11.66
N GLU A 26 -3.19 -10.76 12.51
CA GLU A 26 -3.39 -10.69 13.97
C GLU A 26 -4.39 -9.59 14.35
N HIS A 27 -4.32 -8.43 13.69
CA HIS A 27 -5.11 -7.25 14.01
C HIS A 27 -6.32 -7.04 13.09
N ASN A 28 -6.56 -7.97 12.15
CA ASN A 28 -7.63 -7.91 11.16
C ASN A 28 -7.62 -6.61 10.34
N TRP A 29 -6.43 -6.15 9.96
CA TRP A 29 -6.26 -5.02 9.07
C TRP A 29 -6.38 -5.47 7.62
N PHE A 30 -6.78 -4.56 6.74
CA PHE A 30 -6.76 -4.74 5.30
C PHE A 30 -5.70 -3.81 4.71
N VAL A 31 -4.69 -4.38 4.08
CA VAL A 31 -3.54 -3.65 3.55
C VAL A 31 -3.68 -3.48 2.05
N THR A 32 -3.79 -2.25 1.58
CA THR A 32 -3.72 -1.92 0.16
C THR A 32 -2.31 -1.44 -0.16
N VAL A 33 -1.63 -2.10 -1.09
CA VAL A 33 -0.32 -1.67 -1.58
C VAL A 33 -0.54 -1.01 -2.94
N ALA A 34 -0.15 0.25 -3.06
CA ALA A 34 -0.32 1.06 -4.26
C ALA A 34 1.06 1.37 -4.87
N ASP A 35 1.23 1.11 -6.16
CA ASP A 35 2.45 1.48 -6.89
C ASP A 35 2.11 1.88 -8.33
N ALA A 36 3.03 2.59 -8.98
CA ALA A 36 2.91 2.90 -10.40
C ALA A 36 2.98 1.63 -11.27
N ASP A 37 3.67 0.58 -10.80
CA ASP A 37 3.64 -0.76 -11.35
C ASP A 37 2.70 -1.68 -10.52
N PRO A 38 1.50 -2.00 -11.02
CA PRO A 38 0.55 -2.81 -10.27
C PRO A 38 1.02 -4.26 -10.10
N ASN A 39 1.86 -4.77 -11.01
CA ASN A 39 2.42 -6.12 -10.88
C ASN A 39 3.38 -6.19 -9.71
N LEU A 40 4.13 -5.11 -9.49
CA LEU A 40 5.07 -5.01 -8.38
C LEU A 40 4.32 -4.94 -7.05
N ALA A 41 3.25 -4.15 -6.97
CA ALA A 41 2.36 -4.11 -5.81
C ALA A 41 1.73 -5.48 -5.51
N GLU A 42 1.18 -6.15 -6.52
CA GLU A 42 0.57 -7.48 -6.37
C GLU A 42 1.60 -8.54 -5.96
N ALA A 43 2.80 -8.49 -6.53
CA ALA A 43 3.90 -9.37 -6.12
C ALA A 43 4.33 -9.16 -4.67
N LYS A 44 4.22 -7.94 -4.12
CA LYS A 44 4.51 -7.68 -2.70
C LYS A 44 3.41 -8.18 -1.78
N VAL A 45 2.16 -8.17 -2.25
CA VAL A 45 1.02 -8.71 -1.53
C VAL A 45 1.02 -10.23 -1.54
N ALA A 46 1.53 -10.85 -2.60
CA ALA A 46 1.74 -12.29 -2.71
C ALA A 46 0.50 -13.13 -2.35
N GLY A 47 -0.69 -12.68 -2.77
CA GLY A 47 -1.96 -13.37 -2.51
C GLY A 47 -2.40 -13.39 -1.04
N HIS A 48 -1.88 -12.47 -0.21
CA HIS A 48 -2.27 -12.39 1.19
C HIS A 48 -3.78 -12.11 1.34
N PRO A 49 -4.53 -12.86 2.17
CA PRO A 49 -5.99 -12.72 2.27
C PRO A 49 -6.44 -11.34 2.75
N ASN A 50 -5.59 -10.68 3.52
CA ASN A 50 -5.81 -9.33 4.06
C ASN A 50 -5.01 -8.27 3.30
N GLY A 51 -4.61 -8.55 2.06
CA GLY A 51 -3.79 -7.68 1.24
C GLY A 51 -4.31 -7.56 -0.19
N ARG A 52 -4.10 -6.40 -0.82
CA ARG A 52 -4.40 -6.21 -2.25
C ARG A 52 -3.42 -5.24 -2.91
N GLY A 53 -2.88 -5.59 -4.07
CA GLY A 53 -2.13 -4.68 -4.92
C GLY A 53 -3.08 -3.80 -5.74
N THR A 54 -2.75 -2.53 -5.90
CA THR A 54 -3.45 -1.62 -6.79
C THR A 54 -2.47 -0.76 -7.56
N TRP A 55 -2.90 -0.34 -8.73
CA TRP A 55 -2.24 0.74 -9.44
C TRP A 55 -2.54 2.08 -8.75
N LEU A 56 -1.52 2.93 -8.63
CA LEU A 56 -1.67 4.33 -8.24
C LEU A 56 -0.61 5.16 -8.95
N ASP A 57 -1.07 6.19 -9.68
CA ASP A 57 -0.21 7.27 -10.13
C ASP A 57 -0.22 8.42 -9.12
N VAL A 58 0.90 8.64 -8.46
CA VAL A 58 1.06 9.65 -7.41
C VAL A 58 0.96 11.08 -7.94
N LEU A 59 1.14 11.27 -9.26
CA LEU A 59 0.99 12.56 -9.94
C LEU A 59 -0.48 12.89 -10.25
N LYS A 60 -1.37 11.90 -10.27
CA LYS A 60 -2.82 12.09 -10.47
C LYS A 60 -3.51 12.35 -9.13
N VAL A 61 -3.83 13.63 -8.90
CA VAL A 61 -4.41 14.11 -7.63
C VAL A 61 -5.74 13.44 -7.28
N ASN A 62 -6.58 13.12 -8.27
CA ASN A 62 -7.90 12.54 -8.04
C ASN A 62 -7.80 11.08 -7.56
N ASP A 63 -7.02 10.25 -8.24
CA ASP A 63 -6.81 8.83 -7.92
C ASP A 63 -6.22 8.67 -6.51
N ARG A 64 -5.29 9.56 -6.15
CA ARG A 64 -4.68 9.61 -4.82
C ARG A 64 -5.69 9.93 -3.72
N ARG A 65 -6.56 10.94 -3.92
CA ARG A 65 -7.53 11.36 -2.89
C ARG A 65 -8.53 10.26 -2.57
N GLU A 66 -9.00 9.54 -3.59
CA GLU A 66 -9.95 8.45 -3.40
C GLU A 66 -9.34 7.32 -2.55
N LEU A 67 -8.13 6.88 -2.89
CA LEU A 67 -7.45 5.81 -2.14
C LEU A 67 -7.11 6.23 -0.71
N ILE A 68 -6.64 7.48 -0.51
CA ILE A 68 -6.37 8.02 0.82
C ILE A 68 -7.65 8.10 1.65
N SER A 69 -8.79 8.52 1.06
CA SER A 69 -10.05 8.67 1.79
C SER A 69 -10.62 7.36 2.35
N ARG A 70 -10.22 6.22 1.77
CA ARG A 70 -10.65 4.87 2.16
C ARG A 70 -9.73 4.23 3.20
N ALA A 71 -8.58 4.86 3.47
CA ALA A 71 -7.56 4.36 4.37
C ALA A 71 -7.63 5.09 5.72
N ASP A 72 -7.57 4.34 6.81
CA ASP A 72 -7.44 4.94 8.13
C ASP A 72 -5.99 5.42 8.38
N VAL A 73 -5.02 4.72 7.81
CA VAL A 73 -3.58 5.05 7.88
C VAL A 73 -2.97 4.99 6.49
N VAL A 74 -2.17 6.00 6.16
CA VAL A 74 -1.39 6.05 4.91
C VAL A 74 0.10 6.04 5.25
N VAL A 75 0.82 5.07 4.71
CA VAL A 75 2.29 4.96 4.80
C VAL A 75 2.87 5.29 3.43
N SER A 76 3.50 6.45 3.30
CA SER A 76 4.17 6.85 2.06
C SER A 76 5.64 6.47 2.11
N LEU A 77 6.06 5.54 1.24
CA LEU A 77 7.45 5.10 1.07
C LEU A 77 8.04 5.63 -0.24
N LEU A 78 7.47 6.73 -0.73
CA LEU A 78 7.96 7.44 -1.90
C LEU A 78 9.23 8.25 -1.58
N PRO A 79 10.00 8.64 -2.60
CA PRO A 79 11.01 9.68 -2.47
C PRO A 79 10.46 10.96 -1.82
N ALA A 80 11.32 11.66 -1.05
CA ALA A 80 10.92 12.83 -0.27
C ALA A 80 10.19 13.94 -1.04
N HIS A 81 10.49 14.09 -2.34
CA HIS A 81 9.88 15.10 -3.21
C HIS A 81 8.49 14.72 -3.76
N LEU A 82 8.02 13.50 -3.47
CA LEU A 82 6.70 12.98 -3.88
C LEU A 82 5.75 12.81 -2.69
N HIS A 83 6.17 13.19 -1.48
CA HIS A 83 5.29 13.24 -0.31
C HIS A 83 4.34 14.44 -0.36
#